data_AF-C4XK80-F1
#
_entry.id   AF-C4XK80-F1
#
_cell.length_a   1.000
_cell.length_b   1.000
_cell.length_c   1.000
_cell.angle_alpha   90.00
_cell.angle_beta   90.00
_cell.angle_gamma   90.00
#
_symmetry.space_group_name_H-M   'P 1'
#
loop_
_entity.id
_entity.type
_entity.pdbx_description
1 polymer ?
#
loop_
_entity_poly.entity_id
_entity_poly.type
_entity_poly.pdbx_seq_one_letter_code
_entity_poly.pdbx_strand_id
1 'polypeptide(L)'
;MPQSLFSELSLIYVSFSVLALYAPAVLGALALAFFLYRRHSRLERRQQKHARLRRDIAQRGQARRKRLLLASQRGNIRELARLVHGQLKTRERELTPYQAQRTSAFIERAVVTVDFDRLYALHVIFDSNDAKQVSPAVETFFEHTR
;
A
#
# COMPACT_ATOMS: atom_id res chain seq x y z
N MET A 1 80.34 -40.97 0.40
CA MET A 1 79.11 -40.32 -0.13
C MET A 1 78.23 -39.75 1.01
N PRO A 2 78.65 -38.73 1.79
CA PRO A 2 77.79 -38.07 2.77
C PRO A 2 77.22 -36.70 2.29
N GLN A 3 77.82 -36.07 1.27
CA GLN A 3 77.48 -34.71 0.87
C GLN A 3 76.09 -34.56 0.24
N SER A 4 75.58 -35.57 -0.48
CA SER A 4 74.23 -35.55 -1.06
C SER A 4 73.13 -35.58 0.00
N LEU A 5 73.30 -36.40 1.06
CA LEU A 5 72.35 -36.52 2.16
C LEU A 5 72.22 -35.23 2.98
N PHE A 6 73.34 -34.54 3.25
CA PHE A 6 73.30 -33.24 3.93
C PHE A 6 72.64 -32.14 3.08
N SER A 7 72.84 -32.16 1.76
CA SER A 7 72.21 -31.21 0.85
C SER A 7 70.69 -31.43 0.77
N GLU A 8 70.23 -32.68 0.67
CA GLU A 8 68.79 -33.00 0.65
C GLU A 8 68.11 -32.67 1.98
N LEU A 9 68.74 -32.99 3.12
CA LEU A 9 68.22 -32.63 4.44
C LEU A 9 68.11 -31.11 4.59
N SER A 10 69.14 -30.35 4.20
CA SER A 10 69.11 -28.88 4.27
C SER A 10 68.00 -28.27 3.39
N LEU A 11 67.76 -28.83 2.21
CA LEU A 11 66.68 -28.38 1.32
C LEU A 11 65.31 -28.63 1.94
N ILE A 12 65.11 -29.80 2.57
CA ILE A 12 63.87 -30.16 3.28
C ILE A 12 63.65 -29.22 4.49
N TYR A 13 64.70 -28.93 5.27
CA TYR A 13 64.58 -28.01 6.41
C TYR A 13 64.26 -26.57 5.99
N VAL A 14 64.92 -26.05 4.95
CA VAL A 14 64.64 -24.70 4.45
C VAL A 14 63.22 -24.59 3.88
N SER A 15 62.78 -25.58 3.11
CA SER A 15 61.41 -25.62 2.58
C SER A 15 60.36 -25.81 3.68
N PHE A 16 60.62 -26.64 4.70
CA PHE A 16 59.74 -26.79 5.86
C PHE A 16 59.68 -25.52 6.72
N SER A 17 60.78 -24.77 6.84
CA SER A 17 60.84 -23.53 7.62
C SER A 17 60.05 -22.40 6.94
N VAL A 18 60.19 -22.28 5.62
CA VAL A 18 59.41 -21.34 4.82
C VAL A 18 57.93 -21.73 4.88
N LEU A 19 57.60 -23.01 4.75
CA LEU A 19 56.23 -23.50 4.87
C LEU A 19 55.65 -23.24 6.27
N ALA A 20 56.40 -23.49 7.34
CA ALA A 20 55.97 -23.26 8.72
C ALA A 20 55.78 -21.77 9.03
N LEU A 21 56.51 -20.88 8.36
CA LEU A 21 56.36 -19.43 8.51
C LEU A 21 55.12 -18.90 7.78
N TYR A 22 54.87 -19.35 6.55
CA TYR A 22 53.78 -18.82 5.71
C TYR A 22 52.46 -19.58 5.81
N ALA A 23 52.47 -20.89 6.12
CA ALA A 23 51.26 -21.69 6.22
C ALA A 23 50.27 -21.17 7.28
N PRO A 24 50.69 -20.73 8.49
CA PRO A 24 49.76 -20.14 9.46
C PRO A 24 49.10 -18.85 8.94
N ALA A 25 49.84 -18.03 8.19
CA ALA A 25 49.30 -16.81 7.59
C ALA A 25 48.26 -17.14 6.50
N VAL A 26 48.54 -18.13 5.64
CA VAL A 26 47.59 -18.58 4.60
C VAL A 26 46.35 -19.21 5.23
N LEU A 27 46.51 -20.05 6.25
CA LEU A 27 45.39 -20.65 6.99
C LEU A 27 44.57 -19.58 7.73
N GLY A 28 45.22 -18.58 8.33
CA GLY A 28 44.55 -17.44 8.95
C GLY A 28 43.74 -16.62 7.95
N ALA A 29 44.29 -16.35 6.77
CA ALA A 29 43.59 -15.64 5.70
C ALA A 29 42.37 -16.43 5.18
N LEU A 30 42.52 -17.75 4.96
CA LEU A 30 41.42 -18.62 4.55
C LEU A 30 40.33 -18.72 5.62
N ALA A 31 40.71 -18.83 6.89
CA ALA A 31 39.77 -18.86 8.01
C ALA A 31 38.99 -17.54 8.13
N LEU A 32 39.66 -16.40 7.97
CA LEU A 32 39.02 -15.08 7.98
C LEU A 32 38.07 -14.92 6.78
N ALA A 33 38.50 -15.31 5.58
CA ALA A 33 37.66 -15.27 4.38
C ALA A 33 36.40 -16.13 4.56
N PHE A 34 36.54 -17.35 5.08
CA PHE A 34 35.42 -18.23 5.38
C PHE A 34 34.47 -17.64 6.43
N PHE A 35 35.02 -17.05 7.50
CA PHE A 35 34.24 -16.41 8.54
C PHE A 35 33.43 -15.21 8.01
N LEU A 36 34.07 -14.33 7.23
CA LEU A 36 33.43 -13.18 6.61
C LEU A 36 32.34 -13.62 5.62
N TYR A 37 32.61 -14.61 4.78
CA TYR A 37 31.62 -15.18 3.87
C TYR A 37 30.39 -15.71 4.62
N ARG A 38 30.61 -16.50 5.68
CA ARG A 38 29.52 -17.04 6.50
C ARG A 38 28.73 -15.94 7.21
N ARG A 39 29.40 -14.87 7.65
CA ARG A 39 28.78 -13.69 8.25
C ARG A 39 27.92 -12.93 7.24
N HIS A 40 28.44 -12.65 6.05
CA HIS A 40 27.69 -12.00 4.96
C HIS A 40 26.46 -12.80 4.57
N SER A 41 26.60 -14.11 4.36
CA SER A 41 25.49 -15.00 4.04
C SER A 41 24.39 -14.99 5.11
N ARG A 42 24.76 -14.93 6.40
CA ARG A 42 23.79 -14.81 7.50
C ARG A 42 23.08 -13.46 7.50
N LEU A 43 23.80 -12.37 7.23
CA LEU A 43 23.24 -11.01 7.16
C LEU A 43 22.27 -10.88 5.99
N GLU A 44 22.64 -11.37 4.80
CA GLU A 44 21.78 -11.38 3.61
C GLU A 44 20.49 -12.15 3.87
N ARG A 45 20.57 -13.35 4.47
CA ARG A 45 19.37 -14.14 4.84
C ARG A 45 18.46 -13.38 5.80
N ARG A 46 19.02 -12.68 6.79
CA ARG A 46 18.24 -11.86 7.73
C ARG A 46 17.58 -10.67 7.02
N GLN A 47 18.30 -9.97 6.15
CA GLN A 47 17.76 -8.86 5.36
C GLN A 47 16.64 -9.34 4.44
N GLN A 48 16.82 -10.46 3.74
CA GLN A 48 15.77 -11.06 2.91
C GLN A 48 14.52 -11.41 3.73
N LYS A 49 14.69 -12.00 4.93
CA LYS A 49 13.56 -12.28 5.84
C LYS A 49 12.83 -11.00 6.24
N HIS A 50 13.56 -9.95 6.65
CA HIS A 50 12.95 -8.67 7.02
C HIS A 50 12.26 -7.98 5.84
N ALA A 51 12.85 -8.03 4.64
CA ALA A 51 12.24 -7.47 3.44
C ALA A 51 10.92 -8.18 3.09
N ARG A 52 10.88 -9.51 3.18
CA ARG A 52 9.65 -10.29 2.99
C ARG A 52 8.59 -9.91 4.01
N LEU A 53 8.93 -9.88 5.31
CA LEU A 53 8.01 -9.48 6.37
C LEU A 53 7.47 -8.05 6.19
N ARG A 54 8.33 -7.09 5.82
CA ARG A 54 7.91 -5.71 5.54
C ARG A 54 6.93 -5.63 4.38
N ARG A 55 7.17 -6.38 3.30
CA ARG A 55 6.25 -6.44 2.16
C ARG A 55 4.89 -7.03 2.57
N ASP A 56 4.89 -8.13 3.32
CA ASP A 56 3.65 -8.76 3.79
C ASP A 56 2.85 -7.83 4.72
N ILE A 57 3.52 -7.15 5.65
CA ILE A 57 2.89 -6.17 6.55
C ILE A 57 2.34 -4.99 5.73
N ALA A 58 3.10 -4.48 4.76
CA ALA A 58 2.66 -3.38 3.91
C ALA A 58 1.42 -3.76 3.09
N GLN A 59 1.39 -4.94 2.47
CA GLN A 59 0.25 -5.43 1.72
C GLN A 59 -1.00 -5.62 2.59
N ARG A 60 -0.85 -6.25 3.76
CA ARG A 60 -1.95 -6.42 4.73
C ARG A 60 -2.45 -5.06 5.25
N GLY A 61 -1.53 -4.14 5.53
CA GLY A 61 -1.81 -2.78 5.97
C GLY A 61 -2.56 -1.97 4.92
N GLN A 62 -2.15 -2.04 3.65
CA GLN A 62 -2.81 -1.37 2.53
C GLN A 62 -4.25 -1.87 2.32
N ALA A 63 -4.45 -3.19 2.33
CA ALA A 63 -5.81 -3.76 2.19
C ALA A 63 -6.72 -3.33 3.34
N ARG A 64 -6.23 -3.33 4.58
CA ARG A 64 -6.98 -2.86 5.76
C ARG A 64 -7.30 -1.36 5.66
N ARG A 65 -6.32 -0.53 5.31
CA ARG A 65 -6.52 0.92 5.12
C ARG A 65 -7.54 1.21 4.03
N LYS A 66 -7.47 0.52 2.89
CA LYS A 66 -8.45 0.67 1.80
C LYS A 66 -9.85 0.29 2.26
N ARG A 67 -10.02 -0.80 3.02
CA ARG A 67 -11.32 -1.19 3.59
C ARG A 67 -11.87 -0.16 4.57
N LEU A 68 -11.04 0.34 5.48
CA LEU A 68 -11.44 1.36 6.45
C LEU A 68 -11.84 2.67 5.77
N LEU A 69 -11.07 3.09 4.76
CA LEU A 69 -11.37 4.28 3.96
C LEU A 69 -12.71 4.13 3.22
N LEU A 70 -12.95 2.99 2.56
CA LEU A 70 -14.23 2.72 1.89
C LEU A 70 -15.40 2.68 2.88
N ALA A 71 -15.19 2.12 4.08
CA ALA A 71 -16.22 2.09 5.13
C ALA A 71 -16.56 3.51 5.61
N SER A 72 -15.54 4.34 5.85
CA SER A 72 -15.72 5.75 6.20
C SER A 72 -16.42 6.53 5.09
N GLN A 73 -15.98 6.39 3.83
CA GLN A 73 -16.64 7.04 2.68
C GLN A 73 -18.11 6.64 2.56
N ARG A 74 -18.43 5.35 2.73
CA ARG A 74 -19.83 4.88 2.75
C ARG A 74 -20.64 5.46 3.91
N GLY A 75 -20.02 5.63 5.08
CA GLY A 75 -20.63 6.33 6.22
C GLY A 75 -21.00 7.77 5.85
N ASN A 76 -20.03 8.53 5.35
CA ASN A 76 -20.20 9.92 4.94
C ASN A 76 -21.28 10.07 3.84
N ILE A 77 -21.30 9.18 2.84
CA ILE A 77 -22.31 9.19 1.78
C ILE A 77 -23.70 8.87 2.33
N ARG A 78 -23.82 7.95 3.29
CA ARG A 78 -25.11 7.67 3.94
C ARG A 78 -25.61 8.84 4.75
N GLU A 79 -24.73 9.57 5.43
CA GLU A 79 -25.07 10.78 6.15
C GLU A 79 -25.54 11.88 5.19
N LEU A 80 -24.80 12.12 4.11
CA LEU A 80 -25.20 13.05 3.07
C LEU A 80 -26.54 12.65 2.43
N ALA A 81 -26.75 11.37 2.15
CA ALA A 81 -28.01 10.87 1.61
C ALA A 81 -29.18 11.12 2.55
N ARG A 82 -28.99 10.95 3.87
CA ARG A 82 -30.02 11.30 4.87
C ARG A 82 -30.34 12.79 4.87
N LEU A 83 -29.33 13.64 4.76
CA LEU A 83 -29.52 15.10 4.66
C LEU A 83 -30.31 15.46 3.40
N VAL A 84 -29.88 14.97 2.24
CA VAL A 84 -30.54 15.23 0.95
C VAL A 84 -31.96 14.67 0.93
N HIS A 85 -32.20 13.50 1.53
CA HIS A 85 -33.54 12.94 1.66
C HIS A 85 -34.44 13.78 2.58
N GLY A 86 -33.87 14.36 3.64
CA GLY A 86 -34.54 15.36 4.48
C GLY A 86 -34.92 16.62 3.70
N GLN A 87 -33.97 17.17 2.93
CA GLN A 87 -34.20 18.32 2.07
C GLN A 87 -35.27 18.06 1.01
N LEU A 88 -35.24 16.87 0.36
CA LEU A 88 -36.24 16.43 -0.60
C LEU A 88 -37.63 16.41 0.03
N LYS A 89 -37.77 15.87 1.25
CA LYS A 89 -39.05 15.83 1.96
C LYS A 89 -39.58 17.23 2.29
N THR A 90 -38.69 18.16 2.64
CA THR A 90 -39.08 19.56 2.90
C THR A 90 -39.52 20.28 1.63
N ARG A 91 -38.86 20.01 0.50
CA ARG A 91 -39.11 20.66 -0.79
C ARG A 91 -40.00 19.86 -1.75
N GLU A 92 -40.64 18.80 -1.27
CA GLU A 92 -41.49 17.92 -2.09
C GLU A 92 -42.63 18.69 -2.77
N ARG A 93 -43.17 19.73 -2.10
CA ARG A 93 -44.24 20.60 -2.64
C ARG A 93 -43.77 21.49 -3.80
N GLU A 94 -42.47 21.68 -3.94
CA GLU A 94 -41.85 22.53 -4.98
C GLU A 94 -41.49 21.71 -6.23
N LEU A 95 -41.60 20.37 -6.15
CA LEU A 95 -41.22 19.44 -7.20
C LEU A 95 -42.46 18.78 -7.82
N THR A 96 -42.31 18.33 -9.06
CA THR A 96 -43.32 17.44 -9.65
C THR A 96 -43.23 16.05 -9.00
N PRO A 97 -44.33 15.27 -8.92
CA PRO A 97 -44.30 13.92 -8.35
C PRO A 97 -43.26 13.00 -9.01
N TYR A 98 -43.08 13.17 -10.33
CA TYR A 98 -42.06 12.45 -11.09
C TYR A 98 -40.63 12.85 -10.68
N GLN A 99 -40.35 14.15 -10.54
CA GLN A 99 -39.05 14.63 -10.08
C GLN A 99 -38.74 14.16 -8.65
N ALA A 100 -39.72 14.19 -7.76
CA ALA A 100 -39.57 13.70 -6.39
C ALA A 100 -39.22 12.21 -6.35
N GLN A 101 -39.96 11.37 -7.08
CA GLN A 101 -39.71 9.93 -7.17
C GLN A 101 -38.36 9.63 -7.80
N ARG A 102 -38.00 10.32 -8.90
CA ARG A 102 -36.71 10.16 -9.58
C ARG A 102 -35.54 10.58 -8.68
N THR A 103 -35.71 11.65 -7.91
CA THR A 103 -34.69 12.12 -6.96
C THR A 103 -34.49 11.15 -5.80
N SER A 104 -35.58 10.60 -5.26
CA SER A 104 -35.49 9.56 -4.23
C SER A 104 -34.72 8.33 -4.73
N ALA A 105 -35.08 7.82 -5.91
CA ALA A 105 -34.39 6.68 -6.52
C ALA A 105 -32.91 6.98 -6.82
N PHE A 106 -32.60 8.22 -7.21
CA PHE A 106 -31.23 8.67 -7.43
C PHE A 106 -30.39 8.65 -6.14
N ILE A 107 -30.94 9.16 -5.03
CA ILE A 107 -30.27 9.17 -3.72
C ILE A 107 -29.94 7.74 -3.28
N GLU A 108 -30.91 6.81 -3.40
CA GLU A 108 -30.70 5.40 -3.07
C GLU A 108 -29.59 4.77 -3.93
N ARG A 109 -29.60 5.06 -5.24
CA ARG A 109 -28.57 4.57 -6.17
C ARG A 109 -27.19 5.14 -5.85
N ALA A 110 -27.09 6.43 -5.53
CA ALA A 110 -25.82 7.09 -5.22
C ALA A 110 -25.14 6.49 -3.97
N VAL A 111 -25.92 6.05 -2.97
CA VAL A 111 -25.40 5.33 -1.79
C VAL A 111 -24.82 3.97 -2.19
N VAL A 112 -25.47 3.25 -3.10
CA VAL A 112 -25.01 1.94 -3.58
C VAL A 112 -23.76 2.08 -4.45
N THR A 113 -23.72 3.06 -5.35
CA THR A 113 -22.61 3.30 -6.27
C THR A 113 -21.46 4.11 -5.67
N VAL A 114 -21.59 4.60 -4.43
CA VAL A 114 -20.58 5.42 -3.74
C VAL A 114 -20.28 6.71 -4.53
N ASP A 115 -21.32 7.35 -5.08
CA ASP A 115 -21.20 8.55 -5.91
C ASP A 115 -21.45 9.81 -5.07
N PHE A 116 -20.40 10.24 -4.36
CA PHE A 116 -20.47 11.39 -3.46
C PHE A 116 -20.68 12.71 -4.22
N ASP A 117 -19.97 12.91 -5.34
CA ASP A 117 -19.94 14.19 -6.04
C ASP A 117 -21.32 14.56 -6.60
N ARG A 118 -22.01 13.59 -7.20
CA ARG A 118 -23.36 13.84 -7.73
C ARG A 118 -24.40 14.00 -6.62
N LEU A 119 -24.25 13.29 -5.50
CA LEU A 119 -25.12 13.45 -4.33
C LEU A 119 -24.91 14.82 -3.66
N TYR A 120 -23.67 15.30 -3.62
CA TYR A 120 -23.33 16.62 -3.12
C TYR A 120 -23.82 17.74 -4.04
N ALA A 121 -23.72 17.57 -5.36
CA ALA A 121 -24.31 18.51 -6.31
C ALA A 121 -25.83 18.65 -6.10
N LEU A 122 -26.52 17.54 -5.84
CA LEU A 122 -27.95 17.56 -5.51
C LEU A 122 -28.24 18.26 -4.17
N HIS A 123 -27.39 18.06 -3.15
CA HIS A 123 -27.46 18.82 -1.90
C HIS A 123 -27.33 20.33 -2.14
N VAL A 124 -26.33 20.75 -2.92
CA VAL A 124 -26.12 22.16 -3.27
C VAL A 124 -27.35 22.71 -3.98
N ILE A 125 -27.94 21.97 -4.94
CA ILE A 125 -29.15 22.40 -5.63
C ILE A 125 -30.30 22.66 -4.64
N PHE A 126 -30.48 21.80 -3.63
CA PHE A 126 -31.51 21.99 -2.61
C PHE A 126 -31.18 23.07 -1.59
N ASP A 127 -29.91 23.38 -1.36
CA ASP A 127 -29.48 24.36 -0.36
C ASP A 127 -29.41 25.78 -0.94
N SER A 128 -28.90 25.91 -2.17
CA SER A 128 -28.58 27.19 -2.79
C SER A 128 -29.71 27.82 -3.61
N ASN A 129 -30.75 27.06 -3.97
CA ASN A 129 -31.84 27.56 -4.81
C ASN A 129 -33.09 27.92 -4.01
N ASP A 130 -33.72 29.02 -4.40
CA ASP A 130 -35.04 29.40 -3.91
C ASP A 130 -36.12 28.40 -4.35
N ALA A 131 -37.22 28.34 -3.60
CA ALA A 131 -38.30 27.37 -3.79
C ALA A 131 -38.79 27.24 -5.25
N LYS A 132 -38.85 28.36 -5.98
CA LYS A 132 -39.32 28.39 -7.38
C LYS A 132 -38.28 27.90 -8.39
N GLN A 133 -37.01 27.85 -8.02
CA GLN A 133 -35.88 27.49 -8.88
C GLN A 133 -35.40 26.06 -8.69
N VAL A 134 -35.87 25.36 -7.64
CA VAL A 134 -35.46 23.98 -7.35
C VAL A 134 -35.92 23.01 -8.44
N SER A 135 -37.17 23.07 -8.88
CA SER A 135 -37.68 22.19 -9.94
C SER A 135 -36.89 22.28 -11.25
N PRO A 136 -36.66 23.47 -11.84
CA PRO A 136 -35.86 23.56 -13.07
C PRO A 136 -34.40 23.16 -12.84
N ALA A 137 -33.79 23.48 -11.69
CA ALA A 137 -32.41 23.10 -11.40
C ALA A 137 -32.24 21.57 -11.26
N VAL A 138 -33.20 20.87 -10.64
CA VAL A 138 -33.22 19.40 -10.54
C VAL A 138 -33.42 18.77 -11.92
N GLU A 139 -34.24 19.36 -12.78
CA GLU A 139 -34.43 18.90 -14.15
C GLU A 139 -33.15 19.02 -14.96
N THR A 140 -32.48 20.18 -14.92
CA THR A 140 -31.18 20.39 -15.57
C THR A 140 -30.12 19.42 -15.03
N PHE A 141 -30.09 19.15 -13.72
CA PHE A 141 -29.18 18.16 -13.14
C PHE A 141 -29.38 16.76 -13.75
N PHE A 142 -30.63 16.35 -13.92
CA PHE A 142 -30.96 15.04 -14.47
C PHE A 142 -30.77 14.92 -15.99
N GLU A 143 -30.75 16.02 -16.71
CA GLU A 143 -30.35 16.07 -18.12
C GLU A 143 -28.84 15.87 -18.28
N HIS A 144 -28.03 16.51 -17.42
CA HIS A 144 -26.57 16.44 -17.48
C HIS A 144 -25.97 15.14 -16.92
N THR A 145 -26.74 14.39 -16.13
CA THR A 145 -26.28 13.14 -15.48
C THR A 145 -26.73 11.87 -16.20
N ARG A 146 -27.43 11.99 -17.34
CA ARG A 146 -27.87 10.89 -18.19
C ARG A 146 -26.69 10.29 -18.96
#